data_AF-A0A9E8YA27-F1
#
_entry.id   AF-A0A9E8YA27-F1
#
_cell.length_a   1.000
_cell.length_b   1.000
_cell.length_c   1.000
_cell.angle_alpha   90.00
_cell.angle_beta   90.00
_cell.angle_gamma   90.00
#
_symmetry.space_group_name_H-M   'P 1'
#
loop_
_entity.id
_entity.type
_entity.pdbx_description
1 polymer ?
#
loop_
_entity_poly.entity_id
_entity_poly.type
_entity_poly.pdbx_seq_one_letter_code
_entity_poly.pdbx_strand_id
1 'polypeptide(L)'
;MTTTSQFDTLFSSYHIIATAGTDSIKNYPEIFFPKGLSFNPPLLTFYKDNVEGYYNFFIIQKNAIFLPNWLSEIIQIFSNQNVDTTVLRTIQEWTFGLLNKFRILCEIRAALWWWLMFNPYQQPFNTLRILTEWYLTSLTGIFPIIMGIDIGPTIAITALGVLLDLLNRLVFTMPYLPSEGEKFNIANLDQLDNSALADLISKIGEDVTVFRYLPSLWYKYPIPDSLREYWYNKKPEILQYFLINYGNLGIDFLPDKILQSEYHSLVGHF
;
A
#
# COMPACT_ATOMS: atom_id res chain seq x y z
N MET A 1 -25.16 28.87 1.99
CA MET A 1 -23.82 28.85 2.60
C MET A 1 -23.04 27.77 1.87
N THR A 2 -22.16 28.18 0.97
CA THR A 2 -21.31 27.32 0.14
C THR A 2 -20.23 26.67 1.00
N THR A 3 -20.32 25.35 1.16
CA THR A 3 -19.30 24.53 1.83
C THR A 3 -18.09 24.41 0.90
N THR A 4 -17.08 25.25 1.13
CA THR A 4 -15.75 25.10 0.52
C THR A 4 -15.02 23.96 1.21
N SER A 5 -14.99 22.79 0.58
CA SER A 5 -14.04 21.73 0.92
C SER A 5 -12.63 22.22 0.60
N GLN A 6 -11.81 22.36 1.65
CA GLN A 6 -10.45 22.84 1.54
C GLN A 6 -9.53 21.63 1.35
N PHE A 7 -9.08 21.42 0.12
CA PHE A 7 -8.18 20.35 -0.24
C PHE A 7 -6.73 20.82 -0.09
N ASP A 8 -5.97 20.18 0.79
CA ASP A 8 -4.53 20.42 0.92
C ASP A 8 -3.82 19.88 -0.34
N THR A 9 -3.59 20.76 -1.31
CA THR A 9 -2.77 20.49 -2.49
C THR A 9 -1.30 20.44 -2.08
N LEU A 10 -0.82 19.30 -1.57
CA LEU A 10 0.61 19.11 -1.28
C LEU A 10 1.33 18.11 -2.17
N PHE A 11 0.68 17.51 -3.17
CA PHE A 11 1.40 16.71 -4.18
C PHE A 11 0.76 16.87 -5.56
N SER A 12 0.99 18.03 -6.18
CA SER A 12 0.80 18.20 -7.62
C SER A 12 2.12 17.89 -8.32
N SER A 13 2.18 16.77 -9.03
CA SER A 13 2.31 16.78 -10.50
C SER A 13 2.51 15.38 -11.05
N TYR A 14 1.51 14.93 -11.82
CA TYR A 14 1.60 14.14 -13.05
C TYR A 14 2.73 13.09 -13.17
N HIS A 15 2.37 11.81 -13.09
CA HIS A 15 2.78 10.81 -14.09
C HIS A 15 1.81 9.62 -14.01
N ILE A 16 0.80 9.66 -14.87
CA ILE A 16 -0.14 8.58 -15.14
C ILE A 16 0.44 7.75 -16.30
N ILE A 17 0.39 6.43 -16.13
CA ILE A 17 0.63 5.35 -17.11
C ILE A 17 2.08 5.20 -17.59
N ALA A 18 2.76 4.16 -17.08
CA ALA A 18 3.77 3.43 -17.83
C ALA A 18 3.39 1.95 -17.82
N THR A 19 2.59 1.58 -18.82
CA THR A 19 2.49 0.22 -19.35
C THR A 19 3.88 -0.33 -19.65
N ALA A 20 4.09 -1.61 -19.33
CA ALA A 20 5.28 -2.34 -19.73
C ALA A 20 5.52 -2.21 -21.24
N GLY A 21 6.71 -1.73 -21.60
CA GLY A 21 7.33 -1.95 -22.90
C GLY A 21 6.99 -0.94 -24.01
N THR A 22 7.66 0.22 -24.02
CA THR A 22 8.27 0.87 -25.20
C THR A 22 8.90 2.21 -24.79
N ASP A 23 9.76 2.24 -23.77
CA ASP A 23 10.65 3.38 -23.59
C ASP A 23 11.76 3.26 -24.64
N SER A 24 11.79 4.18 -25.62
CA SER A 24 12.91 4.28 -26.56
C SER A 24 14.21 4.41 -25.75
N ILE A 25 15.18 3.50 -25.95
CA ILE A 25 16.49 3.56 -25.28
C ILE A 25 17.10 4.92 -25.56
N LYS A 26 17.21 5.79 -24.54
CA LYS A 26 17.70 7.16 -24.73
C LYS A 26 19.21 7.23 -24.51
N ASN A 27 19.78 6.32 -23.71
CA ASN A 27 21.19 6.33 -23.35
C ASN A 27 21.83 4.93 -23.45
N TYR A 28 23.07 4.84 -23.94
CA TYR A 28 23.84 3.60 -24.02
C TYR A 28 23.95 2.78 -22.71
N PRO A 29 24.03 3.39 -21.51
CA PRO A 29 24.00 2.65 -20.24
C PRO A 29 22.69 1.86 -20.00
N GLU A 30 21.56 2.30 -20.57
CA GLU A 30 20.27 1.60 -20.43
C GLU A 30 20.24 0.26 -21.19
N ILE A 31 21.18 0.04 -22.11
CA ILE A 31 21.36 -1.23 -22.82
C ILE A 31 21.98 -2.28 -21.89
N PHE A 32 22.94 -1.87 -21.06
CA PHE A 32 23.62 -2.76 -20.11
C PHE A 32 22.84 -2.91 -18.80
N PHE A 33 22.01 -1.92 -18.47
CA PHE A 33 21.12 -1.93 -17.33
C PHE A 33 19.69 -1.71 -17.84
N PRO A 34 19.04 -2.72 -18.44
CA PRO A 34 17.65 -2.60 -18.86
C PRO A 34 16.82 -2.14 -17.66
N LYS A 35 15.94 -1.16 -17.88
CA LYS A 35 15.02 -0.71 -16.83
C LYS A 35 14.21 -1.93 -16.38
N GLY A 36 14.45 -2.37 -15.15
CA GLY A 36 13.64 -3.40 -14.51
C GLY A 36 12.20 -2.92 -14.31
N LEU A 37 11.37 -3.74 -13.65
CA LEU A 37 10.03 -3.29 -13.26
C LEU A 37 10.15 -2.00 -12.43
N SER A 38 9.37 -0.99 -12.79
CA SER A 38 9.26 0.25 -12.02
C SER A 38 8.27 0.05 -10.87
N PHE A 39 8.61 0.63 -9.72
CA PHE A 39 7.71 0.66 -8.58
C PHE A 39 6.72 1.80 -8.77
N ASN A 40 5.47 1.45 -9.08
CA ASN A 40 4.35 2.37 -9.29
C ASN A 40 3.19 1.96 -8.38
N PRO A 41 3.30 2.26 -7.08
CA PRO A 41 2.28 1.88 -6.13
C PRO A 41 0.96 2.62 -6.39
N PRO A 42 -0.19 1.99 -6.05
CA PRO A 42 -1.47 2.67 -6.01
C PRO A 42 -1.43 3.95 -5.16
N LEU A 43 -1.92 5.05 -5.74
CA LEU A 43 -2.00 6.36 -5.08
C LEU A 43 -3.17 6.39 -4.10
N LEU A 44 -2.89 6.84 -2.88
CA LEU A 44 -3.89 7.10 -1.84
C LEU A 44 -4.21 8.59 -1.83
N THR A 45 -5.44 8.97 -2.12
CA THR A 45 -5.85 10.39 -2.09
C THR A 45 -6.76 10.63 -0.90
N PHE A 46 -6.26 11.37 0.08
CA PHE A 46 -7.04 11.80 1.24
C PHE A 46 -7.93 12.98 0.87
N TYR A 47 -9.15 12.96 1.39
CA TYR A 47 -10.06 14.08 1.30
C TYR A 47 -10.69 14.34 2.67
N LYS A 48 -11.18 15.56 2.86
CA LYS A 48 -11.87 16.00 4.07
C LYS A 48 -13.20 16.55 3.62
N ASP A 49 -14.26 16.12 4.29
CA ASP A 49 -15.58 16.69 4.07
C ASP A 49 -16.27 16.90 5.41
N ASN A 50 -17.11 17.93 5.49
CA ASN A 50 -17.86 18.25 6.70
C ASN A 50 -18.93 17.19 7.02
N VAL A 51 -19.39 16.46 6.00
CA VAL A 51 -20.43 15.42 6.13
C VAL A 51 -19.81 14.05 6.41
N GLU A 52 -18.84 13.62 5.60
CA GLU A 52 -18.24 12.28 5.72
C GLU A 52 -17.07 12.23 6.73
N GLY A 53 -16.50 13.39 7.10
CA GLY A 53 -15.54 13.53 8.19
C GLY A 53 -14.07 13.58 7.80
N TYR A 54 -13.24 13.08 8.71
CA TYR A 54 -11.77 13.12 8.66
C TYR A 54 -11.17 11.73 8.44
N TYR A 55 -9.98 11.69 7.83
CA TYR A 55 -9.22 10.48 7.48
C TYR A 55 -9.78 9.62 6.34
N ASN A 56 -10.83 10.10 5.68
CA ASN A 56 -11.36 9.45 4.49
C ASN A 56 -10.36 9.53 3.33
N PHE A 57 -10.31 8.47 2.55
CA PHE A 57 -9.51 8.44 1.34
C PHE A 57 -10.12 7.53 0.30
N PHE A 58 -9.63 7.66 -0.92
CA PHE A 58 -10.00 6.76 -2.00
C PHE A 58 -8.77 6.33 -2.78
N ILE A 59 -8.91 5.17 -3.43
CA ILE A 59 -7.88 4.51 -4.24
C ILE A 59 -8.38 4.39 -5.66
N ILE A 60 -7.57 4.86 -6.61
CA ILE A 60 -7.93 4.98 -8.03
C ILE A 60 -7.61 3.71 -8.82
N GLN A 61 -6.74 2.83 -8.31
CA GLN A 61 -6.19 1.77 -9.13
C GLN A 61 -7.16 0.60 -9.33
N LYS A 62 -7.56 0.37 -10.59
CA LYS A 62 -8.45 -0.72 -11.07
C LYS A 62 -8.14 -2.12 -10.53
N ASN A 63 -6.89 -2.38 -10.18
CA ASN A 63 -6.38 -3.70 -9.82
C ASN A 63 -5.55 -3.67 -8.52
N ALA A 64 -5.93 -2.80 -7.57
CA ALA A 64 -5.33 -2.78 -6.24
C ALA A 64 -5.45 -4.14 -5.52
N ILE A 65 -4.37 -4.56 -4.87
CA ILE A 65 -4.35 -5.76 -4.04
C ILE A 65 -4.28 -5.32 -2.60
N PHE A 66 -5.19 -5.87 -1.80
CA PHE A 66 -5.27 -5.55 -0.38
C PHE A 66 -4.65 -6.66 0.46
N LEU A 67 -4.15 -6.28 1.63
CA LEU A 67 -3.79 -7.25 2.65
C LEU A 67 -5.04 -8.04 3.09
N PRO A 68 -4.89 -9.30 3.51
CA PRO A 68 -5.93 -9.96 4.28
C PRO A 68 -6.27 -9.17 5.55
N ASN A 69 -7.55 -9.11 5.93
CA ASN A 69 -8.01 -8.36 7.11
C ASN A 69 -7.21 -8.69 8.37
N TRP A 70 -7.01 -9.97 8.66
CA TRP A 70 -6.27 -10.42 9.84
C TRP A 70 -4.83 -9.90 9.86
N LEU A 71 -4.18 -9.80 8.70
CA LEU A 71 -2.80 -9.32 8.61
C LEU A 71 -2.75 -7.79 8.72
N SER A 72 -3.69 -7.10 8.09
CA SER A 72 -3.83 -5.64 8.23
C SER A 72 -4.07 -5.25 9.68
N GLU A 73 -4.97 -5.95 10.38
CA GLU A 73 -5.27 -5.76 11.80
C GLU A 73 -4.01 -5.94 12.66
N ILE A 74 -3.26 -7.03 12.46
CA ILE A 74 -2.02 -7.28 13.19
C ILE A 74 -1.03 -6.12 13.01
N ILE A 75 -0.76 -5.72 11.76
CA ILE A 75 0.17 -4.63 11.47
C ILE A 75 -0.29 -3.33 12.13
N GLN A 76 -1.59 -3.05 12.10
CA GLN A 76 -2.15 -1.85 12.71
C GLN A 76 -2.03 -1.85 14.23
N ILE A 77 -2.33 -2.97 14.90
CA ILE A 77 -2.16 -3.09 16.36
C ILE A 77 -0.68 -2.91 16.75
N PHE A 78 0.24 -3.56 16.03
CA PHE A 78 1.68 -3.42 16.30
C PHE A 78 2.20 -2.00 16.02
N SER A 79 1.62 -1.32 15.04
CA SER A 79 1.95 0.07 14.71
C SER A 79 1.15 1.08 15.54
N ASN A 80 0.51 0.66 16.65
CA ASN A 80 -0.31 1.52 17.51
C ASN A 80 -1.32 2.35 16.70
N GLN A 81 -2.01 1.69 15.75
CA GLN A 81 -3.04 2.23 14.86
C GLN A 81 -2.72 3.60 14.24
N ASN A 82 -1.43 3.83 13.94
CA ASN A 82 -1.00 5.05 13.27
C ASN A 82 -1.65 5.14 11.87
N VAL A 83 -2.20 6.32 11.57
CA VAL A 83 -2.82 6.60 10.26
C VAL A 83 -1.78 6.73 9.15
N ASP A 84 -0.53 7.09 9.50
CA ASP A 84 0.52 7.30 8.53
C ASP A 84 1.07 5.98 7.98
N THR A 85 1.03 5.82 6.65
CA THR A 85 1.50 4.64 5.91
C THR A 85 2.90 4.81 5.32
N THR A 86 3.55 5.97 5.51
CA THR A 86 4.87 6.30 4.93
C THR A 86 5.94 5.24 5.21
N VAL A 87 6.03 4.77 6.45
CA VAL A 87 7.02 3.75 6.85
C VAL A 87 6.76 2.42 6.16
N LEU A 88 5.51 1.96 6.13
CA LEU A 88 5.13 0.72 5.44
C LEU A 88 5.38 0.81 3.94
N ARG A 89 5.07 1.97 3.34
CA ARG A 89 5.35 2.24 1.92
C ARG A 89 6.85 2.21 1.63
N THR A 90 7.65 2.78 2.51
CA THR A 90 9.12 2.74 2.40
C THR A 90 9.63 1.30 2.45
N ILE A 91 9.16 0.50 3.42
CA ILE A 91 9.53 -0.92 3.52
C ILE A 91 9.11 -1.70 2.26
N GLN A 92 7.92 -1.44 1.72
CA GLN A 92 7.43 -2.03 0.47
C GLN A 92 8.35 -1.69 -0.71
N GLU A 93 8.74 -0.43 -0.86
CA GLU A 93 9.63 0.03 -1.93
C GLU A 93 11.02 -0.63 -1.83
N TRP A 94 11.61 -0.64 -0.63
CA TRP A 94 12.90 -1.30 -0.40
C TRP A 94 12.84 -2.80 -0.72
N THR A 95 11.79 -3.47 -0.27
CA THR A 95 11.57 -4.91 -0.51
C THR A 95 11.40 -5.18 -2.01
N PHE A 96 10.60 -4.38 -2.71
CA PHE A 96 10.43 -4.45 -4.16
C PHE A 96 11.75 -4.24 -4.89
N GLY A 97 12.51 -3.20 -4.53
CA GLY A 97 13.80 -2.88 -5.16
C GLY A 97 14.83 -3.98 -4.99
N LEU A 98 14.92 -4.57 -3.79
CA LEU A 98 15.81 -5.71 -3.51
C LEU A 98 15.43 -6.93 -4.34
N LEU A 99 14.15 -7.31 -4.32
CA LEU A 99 13.66 -8.49 -5.04
C LEU A 99 13.76 -8.33 -6.56
N ASN A 100 13.50 -7.14 -7.10
CA ASN A 100 13.61 -6.87 -8.53
C ASN A 100 15.08 -6.97 -8.99
N LYS A 101 16.04 -6.49 -8.20
CA LYS A 101 17.47 -6.71 -8.47
C LYS A 101 17.83 -8.19 -8.44
N PHE A 102 17.34 -8.92 -7.44
CA PHE A 102 17.56 -10.37 -7.34
C PHE A 102 16.96 -11.13 -8.53
N ARG A 103 15.75 -10.75 -8.99
CA ARG A 103 15.13 -11.30 -10.21
C ARG A 103 16.03 -11.15 -11.43
N ILE A 104 16.54 -9.94 -11.64
CA ILE A 104 17.40 -9.62 -12.79
C ILE A 104 18.67 -10.47 -12.74
N LEU A 105 19.27 -10.69 -11.55
CA LEU A 105 20.41 -11.58 -11.40
C LEU A 105 20.07 -13.03 -11.76
N CYS A 106 18.90 -13.51 -11.38
CA CYS A 106 18.40 -14.83 -11.76
C CYS A 106 18.19 -14.95 -13.28
N GLU A 107 17.60 -13.93 -13.91
CA GLU A 107 17.40 -13.85 -15.36
C GLU A 107 18.75 -13.84 -16.11
N ILE A 108 19.73 -13.06 -15.66
CA ILE A 108 21.10 -13.06 -16.21
C ILE A 108 21.72 -14.45 -16.05
N ARG A 109 21.59 -15.09 -14.88
CA ARG A 109 22.12 -16.43 -14.65
C ARG A 109 21.50 -17.47 -15.58
N ALA A 110 20.19 -17.39 -15.81
CA ALA A 110 19.47 -18.29 -16.71
C ALA A 110 19.86 -18.03 -18.17
N ALA A 111 20.02 -16.76 -18.57
CA ALA A 111 20.48 -16.40 -19.91
C ALA A 111 21.87 -17.00 -20.20
N LEU A 112 22.79 -16.95 -19.23
CA LEU A 112 24.14 -17.52 -19.35
C LEU A 112 24.16 -19.05 -19.60
N TRP A 113 23.10 -19.81 -19.27
CA TRP A 113 23.05 -21.25 -19.60
C TRP A 113 23.12 -21.51 -21.09
N TRP A 114 22.62 -20.58 -21.90
CA TRP A 114 22.60 -20.70 -23.36
C TRP A 114 23.94 -20.35 -24.02
N TRP A 115 24.90 -19.86 -23.24
CA TRP A 115 26.21 -19.42 -23.72
C TRP A 115 27.31 -20.33 -23.17
N LEU A 116 27.69 -21.33 -23.96
CA LEU A 116 28.71 -22.33 -23.60
C LEU A 116 30.12 -21.74 -23.39
N MET A 117 30.37 -20.50 -23.82
CA MET A 117 31.67 -19.84 -23.71
C MET A 117 32.01 -19.43 -22.27
N PHE A 118 31.01 -19.26 -21.39
CA PHE A 118 31.25 -18.81 -20.01
C PHE A 118 31.47 -20.01 -19.09
N ASN A 119 32.58 -20.01 -18.37
CA ASN A 119 32.81 -20.96 -17.29
C ASN A 119 32.08 -20.48 -16.02
N PRO A 120 31.00 -21.16 -15.57
CA PRO A 120 30.21 -20.73 -14.41
C PRO A 120 30.97 -20.86 -13.08
N TYR A 121 32.12 -21.56 -13.06
CA TYR A 121 32.94 -21.76 -11.88
C TYR A 121 34.10 -20.77 -11.76
N GLN A 122 34.31 -19.92 -12.77
CA GLN A 122 35.28 -18.83 -12.69
C GLN A 122 34.62 -17.54 -12.23
N GLN A 123 35.38 -16.68 -11.55
CA GLN A 123 34.90 -15.36 -11.18
C GLN A 123 34.78 -14.48 -12.43
N PRO A 124 33.74 -13.64 -12.55
CA PRO A 124 32.71 -13.32 -11.53
C PRO A 124 31.49 -14.27 -11.52
N PHE A 125 31.38 -15.20 -12.48
CA PHE A 125 30.20 -16.03 -12.69
C PHE A 125 29.91 -17.00 -11.54
N ASN A 126 30.95 -17.47 -10.83
CA ASN A 126 30.76 -18.31 -9.66
C ASN A 126 30.04 -17.59 -8.53
N THR A 127 30.29 -16.29 -8.34
CA THR A 127 29.56 -15.47 -7.36
C THR A 127 28.08 -15.35 -7.73
N LEU A 128 27.79 -15.07 -9.00
CA LEU A 128 26.41 -15.03 -9.51
C LEU A 128 25.70 -16.38 -9.35
N ARG A 129 26.40 -17.48 -9.63
CA ARG A 129 25.87 -18.85 -9.44
C ARG A 129 25.48 -19.06 -7.99
N ILE A 130 26.40 -18.89 -7.03
CA ILE A 130 26.13 -19.13 -5.61
C ILE A 130 24.95 -18.27 -5.11
N LEU A 131 24.86 -17.02 -5.56
CA LEU A 131 23.79 -16.11 -5.15
C LEU A 131 22.40 -16.55 -5.62
N THR A 132 22.29 -17.16 -6.81
CA THR A 132 21.00 -17.43 -7.48
C THR A 132 20.62 -18.92 -7.48
N GLU A 133 21.57 -19.82 -7.24
CA GLU A 133 21.41 -21.27 -7.39
C GLU A 133 20.32 -21.84 -6.48
N TRP A 134 20.32 -21.48 -5.20
CA TRP A 134 19.31 -21.96 -4.24
C TRP A 134 17.87 -21.65 -4.68
N TYR A 135 17.67 -20.55 -5.41
CA TYR A 135 16.36 -20.15 -5.91
C TYR A 135 16.01 -20.85 -7.22
N LEU A 136 16.94 -20.85 -8.18
CA LEU A 136 16.72 -21.44 -9.50
C LEU A 136 16.54 -22.97 -9.44
N THR A 137 17.16 -23.65 -8.47
CA THR A 137 17.02 -25.10 -8.30
C THR A 137 15.93 -25.50 -7.29
N SER A 138 15.22 -24.52 -6.70
CA SER A 138 14.19 -24.79 -5.68
C SER A 138 13.03 -25.66 -6.17
N LEU A 139 12.78 -25.65 -7.48
CA LEU A 139 11.71 -26.43 -8.13
C LEU A 139 12.26 -27.60 -8.99
N THR A 140 13.56 -27.87 -8.93
CA THR A 140 14.16 -28.98 -9.67
C THR A 140 13.58 -30.31 -9.16
N GLY A 141 13.13 -31.15 -10.08
CA GLY A 141 12.51 -32.45 -9.77
C GLY A 141 11.02 -32.39 -9.40
N ILE A 142 10.42 -31.20 -9.30
CA ILE A 142 8.97 -31.04 -9.10
C ILE A 142 8.23 -31.17 -10.43
N PHE A 143 8.76 -30.56 -11.49
CA PHE A 143 8.16 -30.55 -12.82
C PHE A 143 8.84 -31.53 -13.76
N PRO A 144 8.10 -32.12 -14.74
CA PRO A 144 8.70 -32.97 -15.75
C PRO A 144 9.61 -32.15 -16.69
N ILE A 145 10.67 -32.77 -17.16
CA ILE A 145 11.58 -32.19 -18.16
C ILE A 145 10.87 -32.18 -19.51
N ILE A 146 10.79 -31.01 -20.15
CA ILE A 146 10.14 -30.84 -21.46
C ILE A 146 11.22 -30.60 -22.51
N MET A 147 11.27 -31.47 -23.54
CA MET A 147 12.26 -31.38 -24.63
C MET A 147 13.73 -31.33 -24.14
N GLY A 148 14.03 -32.02 -23.05
CA GLY A 148 15.38 -32.03 -22.44
C GLY A 148 15.72 -30.78 -21.63
N ILE A 149 14.78 -29.86 -21.44
CA ILE A 149 14.94 -28.63 -20.66
C ILE A 149 14.18 -28.76 -19.33
N ASP A 150 14.87 -28.46 -18.23
CA ASP A 150 14.21 -28.28 -16.92
C ASP A 150 13.48 -26.94 -16.90
N ILE A 151 12.16 -26.99 -16.75
CA ILE A 151 11.30 -25.80 -16.68
C ILE A 151 11.19 -25.21 -15.28
N GLY A 152 11.65 -25.93 -14.24
CA GLY A 152 11.61 -25.50 -12.84
C GLY A 152 12.17 -24.09 -12.62
N PRO A 153 13.37 -23.76 -13.13
CA PRO A 153 13.93 -22.42 -13.00
C PRO A 153 13.08 -21.32 -13.66
N THR A 154 12.44 -21.62 -14.80
CA THR A 154 11.57 -20.66 -15.50
C THR A 154 10.32 -20.36 -14.67
N ILE A 155 9.75 -21.39 -14.06
CA ILE A 155 8.60 -21.23 -13.14
C ILE A 155 9.01 -20.46 -11.89
N ALA A 156 10.20 -20.72 -11.33
CA ALA A 156 10.71 -19.98 -10.20
C ALA A 156 10.84 -18.48 -10.55
N ILE A 157 11.52 -18.12 -11.63
CA ILE A 157 11.64 -16.72 -12.08
C ILE A 157 10.25 -16.07 -12.28
N THR A 158 9.31 -16.81 -12.88
CA THR A 158 7.93 -16.34 -13.08
C THR A 158 7.23 -16.08 -11.75
N ALA A 159 7.35 -16.99 -10.78
CA ALA A 159 6.79 -16.82 -9.44
C ALA A 159 7.35 -15.57 -8.76
N LEU A 160 8.64 -15.28 -8.92
CA LEU A 160 9.23 -14.05 -8.41
C LEU A 160 8.67 -12.81 -9.11
N GLY A 161 8.43 -12.87 -10.41
CA GLY A 161 7.75 -11.82 -11.18
C GLY A 161 6.33 -11.55 -10.68
N VAL A 162 5.55 -12.60 -10.43
CA VAL A 162 4.21 -12.49 -9.82
C VAL A 162 4.30 -11.84 -8.45
N LEU A 163 5.24 -12.27 -7.60
CA LEU A 163 5.42 -11.69 -6.28
C LEU A 163 5.79 -10.19 -6.34
N LEU A 164 6.60 -9.77 -7.31
CA LEU A 164 6.89 -8.37 -7.56
C LEU A 164 5.65 -7.59 -8.01
N ASP A 165 4.81 -8.15 -8.88
CA ASP A 165 3.54 -7.52 -9.27
C ASP A 165 2.60 -7.36 -8.06
N LEU A 166 2.49 -8.39 -7.22
CA LEU A 166 1.73 -8.35 -5.97
C LEU A 166 2.25 -7.24 -5.06
N LEU A 167 3.56 -7.17 -4.84
CA LEU A 167 4.18 -6.13 -4.04
C LEU A 167 3.97 -4.74 -4.64
N ASN A 168 4.00 -4.58 -5.95
CA ASN A 168 3.79 -3.29 -6.60
C ASN A 168 2.35 -2.79 -6.44
N ARG A 169 1.38 -3.70 -6.51
CA ARG A 169 -0.06 -3.41 -6.44
C ARG A 169 -0.61 -3.41 -5.01
N LEU A 170 0.21 -3.75 -4.02
CA LEU A 170 -0.20 -3.81 -2.63
C LEU A 170 -0.55 -2.41 -2.10
N VAL A 171 -1.75 -2.30 -1.52
CA VAL A 171 -2.23 -1.11 -0.81
C VAL A 171 -2.29 -1.35 0.69
N PHE A 172 -1.83 -0.35 1.43
CA PHE A 172 -2.03 -0.21 2.86
C PHE A 172 -3.26 0.68 3.11
N THR A 173 -4.28 0.15 3.79
CA THR A 173 -5.59 0.82 4.00
C THR A 173 -5.73 1.46 5.37
N MET A 174 -4.65 1.57 6.15
CA MET A 174 -4.70 2.10 7.51
C MET A 174 -5.30 3.52 7.52
N PRO A 175 -6.17 3.86 8.50
CA PRO A 175 -6.56 3.08 9.69
C PRO A 175 -7.71 2.07 9.46
N TYR A 176 -8.17 1.91 8.22
CA TYR A 176 -9.29 1.04 7.88
C TYR A 176 -8.83 -0.40 7.64
N LEU A 177 -9.74 -1.34 7.84
CA LEU A 177 -9.60 -2.69 7.34
C LEU A 177 -9.92 -2.74 5.84
N PRO A 178 -9.21 -3.57 5.06
CA PRO A 178 -9.49 -3.73 3.62
C PRO A 178 -10.94 -4.04 3.26
N SER A 179 -11.69 -4.73 4.13
CA SER A 179 -13.11 -5.02 3.92
C SER A 179 -14.03 -3.80 4.03
N GLU A 180 -13.56 -2.70 4.58
CA GLU A 180 -14.37 -1.46 4.72
C GLU A 180 -14.37 -0.63 3.43
N GLY A 181 -13.58 -1.05 2.43
CA GLY A 181 -13.52 -0.37 1.14
C GLY A 181 -14.78 -0.62 0.31
N GLU A 182 -15.52 0.44 0.04
CA GLU A 182 -16.67 0.41 -0.85
C GLU A 182 -16.21 0.66 -2.30
N LYS A 183 -16.57 -0.24 -3.21
CA LYS A 183 -16.16 -0.17 -4.62
C LYS A 183 -17.20 0.57 -5.44
N PHE A 184 -16.78 1.65 -6.08
CA PHE A 184 -17.60 2.43 -7.00
C PHE A 184 -17.02 2.35 -8.41
N ASN A 185 -17.90 1.99 -9.35
CA ASN A 185 -17.60 2.08 -10.78
C ASN A 185 -18.12 3.41 -11.32
N ILE A 186 -17.54 3.87 -12.42
CA ILE A 186 -17.95 5.13 -13.09
C ILE A 186 -19.44 5.16 -13.42
N ALA A 187 -20.04 4.01 -13.73
CA ALA A 187 -21.47 3.88 -14.04
C ALA A 187 -22.40 3.94 -12.80
N ASN A 188 -21.87 3.74 -11.60
CA ASN A 188 -22.64 3.66 -10.35
C ASN A 188 -22.34 4.84 -9.42
N LEU A 189 -21.75 5.93 -9.93
CA LEU A 189 -21.42 7.11 -9.12
C LEU A 189 -22.66 7.81 -8.54
N ASP A 190 -23.84 7.59 -9.14
CA ASP A 190 -25.12 8.10 -8.64
C ASP A 190 -25.52 7.51 -7.27
N GLN A 191 -24.91 6.39 -6.85
CA GLN A 191 -25.13 5.75 -5.55
C GLN A 191 -24.33 6.41 -4.42
N LEU A 192 -23.45 7.35 -4.76
CA LEU A 192 -22.60 8.01 -3.81
C LEU A 192 -23.32 9.24 -3.23
N ASP A 193 -23.55 9.24 -1.92
CA ASP A 193 -24.25 10.32 -1.22
C ASP A 193 -23.54 11.68 -1.36
N ASN A 194 -22.23 11.67 -1.60
CA ASN A 194 -21.42 12.87 -1.76
C ASN A 194 -21.24 13.27 -3.25
N SER A 195 -22.05 14.22 -3.70
CA SER A 195 -21.97 14.78 -5.06
C SER A 195 -20.60 15.39 -5.42
N ALA A 196 -19.91 16.03 -4.47
CA ALA A 196 -18.61 16.63 -4.73
C ALA A 196 -17.52 15.57 -4.97
N LEU A 197 -17.62 14.43 -4.28
CA LEU A 197 -16.72 13.30 -4.47
C LEU A 197 -17.05 12.55 -5.77
N ALA A 198 -18.34 12.41 -6.12
CA ALA A 198 -18.78 11.86 -7.41
C ALA A 198 -18.22 12.68 -8.59
N ASP A 199 -18.28 14.01 -8.51
CA ASP A 199 -17.71 14.92 -9.52
C ASP A 199 -16.19 14.78 -9.64
N LEU A 200 -15.50 14.48 -8.54
CA LEU A 200 -14.06 14.27 -8.53
C LEU A 200 -13.72 12.92 -9.19
N ILE A 201 -14.40 11.84 -8.80
CA ILE A 201 -14.16 10.51 -9.37
C ILE A 201 -14.50 10.50 -10.87
N SER A 202 -15.58 11.16 -11.28
CA SER A 202 -15.95 11.23 -12.71
C SER A 202 -14.88 11.93 -13.56
N LYS A 203 -14.19 12.95 -13.02
CA LYS A 203 -13.06 13.60 -13.69
C LYS A 203 -11.82 12.70 -13.80
N ILE A 204 -11.63 11.80 -12.83
CA ILE A 204 -10.54 10.82 -12.88
C ILE A 204 -10.83 9.76 -13.95
N GLY A 205 -12.09 9.32 -14.08
CA GLY A 205 -12.51 8.37 -15.10
C GLY A 205 -12.01 6.95 -14.90
N GLU A 206 -11.73 6.56 -13.65
CA GLU A 206 -11.34 5.19 -13.26
C GLU A 206 -12.25 4.67 -12.13
N ASP A 207 -12.27 3.34 -11.94
CA ASP A 207 -13.01 2.71 -10.84
C ASP A 207 -12.28 2.95 -9.51
N VAL A 208 -13.03 3.24 -8.45
CA VAL A 208 -12.47 3.73 -7.19
C VAL A 208 -12.94 2.89 -6.02
N THR A 209 -12.03 2.62 -5.08
CA THR A 209 -12.39 2.07 -3.75
C THR A 209 -12.32 3.18 -2.71
N VAL A 210 -13.43 3.47 -2.05
CA VAL A 210 -13.56 4.56 -1.07
C VAL A 210 -13.59 3.99 0.34
N PHE A 211 -12.85 4.63 1.24
CA PHE A 211 -12.82 4.35 2.67
C PHE A 211 -13.30 5.60 3.41
N ARG A 212 -14.31 5.43 4.27
CA ARG A 212 -15.03 6.54 4.91
C ARG A 212 -15.58 6.15 6.28
N TYR A 213 -16.01 7.15 7.02
CA TYR A 213 -16.57 7.05 8.39
C TYR A 213 -15.52 6.61 9.43
N LEU A 214 -15.99 6.20 10.61
CA LEU A 214 -15.12 5.74 11.70
C LEU A 214 -14.57 4.33 11.40
N PRO A 215 -13.24 4.11 11.43
CA PRO A 215 -12.64 2.79 11.25
C PRO A 215 -13.14 1.76 12.29
N SER A 216 -13.46 0.54 11.85
CA SER A 216 -13.90 -0.57 12.72
C SER A 216 -12.93 -0.89 13.84
N LEU A 217 -11.62 -0.72 13.60
CA LEU A 217 -10.59 -1.01 14.61
C LEU A 217 -10.70 -0.10 15.82
N TRP A 218 -11.19 1.13 15.66
CA TRP A 218 -11.40 2.08 16.75
C TRP A 218 -12.62 1.74 17.61
N TYR A 219 -13.53 0.90 17.12
CA TYR A 219 -14.59 0.32 17.95
C TYR A 219 -14.10 -0.86 18.78
N LYS A 220 -13.13 -1.60 18.26
CA LYS A 220 -12.65 -2.86 18.84
C LYS A 220 -11.49 -2.66 19.82
N TYR A 221 -10.61 -1.70 19.52
CA TYR A 221 -9.42 -1.40 20.29
C TYR A 221 -9.40 0.08 20.66
N PRO A 222 -8.87 0.43 21.85
CA PRO A 222 -8.78 1.83 22.26
C PRO A 222 -7.94 2.61 21.26
N ILE A 223 -8.39 3.83 20.96
CA ILE A 223 -7.66 4.74 20.08
C ILE A 223 -6.33 5.09 20.75
N PRO A 224 -5.20 5.01 20.03
CA PRO A 224 -3.89 5.38 20.54
C PRO A 224 -3.89 6.75 21.24
N ASP A 225 -3.34 6.81 22.45
CA ASP A 225 -3.30 8.06 23.22
C ASP A 225 -2.52 9.16 22.49
N SER A 226 -1.45 8.81 21.78
CA SER A 226 -0.69 9.75 20.94
C SER A 226 -1.55 10.41 19.85
N LEU A 227 -2.54 9.69 19.32
CA LEU A 227 -3.46 10.23 18.31
C LEU A 227 -4.51 11.13 18.97
N ARG A 228 -5.03 10.74 20.15
CA ARG A 228 -5.96 11.55 20.95
C ARG A 228 -5.31 12.85 21.43
N GLU A 229 -4.06 12.80 21.88
CA GLU A 229 -3.26 13.98 22.23
C GLU A 229 -3.04 14.90 21.02
N TYR A 230 -2.81 14.33 19.84
CA TYR A 230 -2.68 15.12 18.62
C TYR A 230 -3.98 15.84 18.27
N TRP A 231 -5.13 15.16 18.36
CA TRP A 231 -6.44 15.78 18.13
C TRP A 231 -6.72 16.89 19.16
N TYR A 232 -6.45 16.64 20.45
CA TYR A 232 -6.69 17.64 21.49
C TYR A 232 -5.80 18.88 21.35
N ASN A 233 -4.49 18.70 21.11
CA ASN A 233 -3.52 19.79 21.15
C ASN A 233 -3.28 20.48 19.80
N LYS A 234 -3.34 19.74 18.69
CA LYS A 234 -2.94 20.22 17.35
C LYS A 234 -4.12 20.40 16.41
N LYS A 235 -5.16 19.56 16.51
CA LYS A 235 -6.31 19.55 15.58
C LYS A 235 -7.64 19.37 16.33
N PRO A 236 -8.06 20.37 17.15
CA PRO A 236 -9.28 20.25 17.97
C PRO A 236 -10.55 20.13 17.13
N GLU A 237 -10.54 20.59 15.88
CA GLU A 237 -11.64 20.42 14.93
C GLU A 237 -12.00 18.95 14.68
N ILE A 238 -10.97 18.08 14.61
CA ILE A 238 -11.14 16.63 14.42
C ILE A 238 -11.80 16.03 15.67
N LEU A 239 -11.31 16.41 16.85
CA LEU A 239 -11.86 15.97 18.13
C LEU A 239 -13.33 16.39 18.26
N GLN A 240 -13.64 17.65 17.96
CA GLN A 240 -15.00 18.17 18.04
C GLN A 240 -15.95 17.40 17.09
N TYR A 241 -15.51 17.13 15.86
CA TYR A 241 -16.27 16.33 14.91
C TYR A 241 -16.55 14.92 15.44
N PHE A 242 -15.55 14.24 16.01
CA PHE A 242 -15.74 12.91 16.57
C PHE A 242 -16.67 12.92 17.78
N LEU A 243 -16.56 13.89 18.69
CA LEU A 243 -17.44 14.01 19.85
C LEU A 243 -18.90 14.26 19.44
N ILE A 244 -19.15 15.11 18.44
CA ILE A 244 -20.52 15.42 17.99
C ILE A 244 -21.16 14.21 17.29
N ASN A 245 -20.42 13.54 16.39
CA ASN A 245 -20.99 12.50 15.53
C ASN A 245 -20.93 11.09 16.14
N TYR A 246 -19.95 10.83 17.01
CA TYR A 246 -19.62 9.49 17.52
C TYR A 246 -19.51 9.45 19.05
N GLY A 247 -19.71 10.55 19.77
CA GLY A 247 -19.57 10.60 21.23
C GLY A 247 -20.59 9.74 22.00
N ASN A 248 -21.71 9.39 21.37
CA ASN A 248 -22.72 8.49 21.94
C ASN A 248 -22.32 7.00 21.89
N LEU A 249 -21.25 6.64 21.16
CA LEU A 249 -20.82 5.25 20.99
C LEU A 249 -20.01 4.71 22.18
N GLY A 250 -19.75 5.53 23.20
CA GLY A 250 -18.95 5.14 24.37
C GLY A 250 -17.47 4.93 24.03
N ILE A 251 -16.97 5.61 22.98
CA ILE A 251 -15.56 5.58 22.58
C ILE A 251 -14.85 6.77 23.24
N ASP A 252 -13.71 6.50 23.87
CA ASP A 252 -12.88 7.53 24.49
C ASP A 252 -12.06 8.27 23.43
N PHE A 253 -12.47 9.48 23.08
CA PHE A 253 -11.74 10.35 22.14
C PHE A 253 -10.76 11.31 22.84
N LEU A 254 -10.92 11.53 24.15
CA LEU A 254 -10.06 12.42 24.92
C LEU A 254 -8.76 11.72 25.32
N PRO A 255 -7.63 12.46 25.46
CA PRO A 255 -6.39 11.91 25.97
C PRO A 255 -6.53 11.33 27.37
N ASP A 256 -5.75 10.29 27.67
CA ASP A 256 -5.78 9.58 28.96
C ASP A 256 -5.50 10.50 30.13
N LYS A 257 -4.61 11.50 29.95
CA LYS A 257 -4.32 12.49 30.99
C LYS A 257 -5.56 13.26 31.45
N ILE A 258 -6.46 13.60 30.51
CA ILE A 258 -7.69 14.35 30.82
C ILE A 258 -8.69 13.41 31.48
N LEU A 259 -8.88 12.22 30.91
CA LEU A 259 -9.79 11.20 31.46
C LEU A 259 -9.40 10.81 32.90
N GLN A 260 -8.11 10.63 33.16
CA GLN A 260 -7.60 10.38 34.51
C GLN A 260 -7.88 11.54 35.46
N SER A 261 -7.73 12.78 35.01
CA SER A 261 -8.00 13.96 35.85
C SER A 261 -9.49 14.09 36.20
N GLU A 262 -10.38 13.83 35.24
CA GLU A 262 -11.82 13.81 35.46
C GLU A 262 -12.21 12.69 36.43
N TYR A 263 -11.69 11.49 36.24
CA TYR A 263 -11.92 10.36 37.14
C TYR A 263 -11.48 10.67 38.58
N HIS A 264 -10.29 11.21 38.77
CA HIS A 264 -9.79 11.58 40.11
C HIS A 264 -10.65 12.67 40.75
N SER A 265 -11.16 13.64 39.97
CA SER A 265 -12.07 14.66 40.49
C SER A 265 -13.39 14.06 40.98
N LEU A 266 -13.94 13.08 40.25
CA LEU A 266 -15.19 12.41 40.62
C LEU A 266 -15.03 11.54 41.87
N VAL A 267 -13.91 10.82 42.00
CA VAL A 267 -13.64 9.95 43.16
C VAL A 267 -13.28 10.75 44.40
N GLY A 268 -12.58 11.89 44.27
CA GLY A 268 -12.22 12.77 45.40
C GLY A 268 -13.38 13.55 46.02
N HIS A 269 -14.58 13.47 45.44
CA HIS A 269 -15.82 14.05 45.96
C HIS A 269 -16.71 13.04 46.72
N PHE A 270 -16.24 11.80 46.92
CA PHE A 270 -16.83 10.80 47.82
C PHE A 270 -15.93 10.58 49.05
#